data_AF-A0A845DDA4-F1
#
_entry.id   AF-A0A845DDA4-F1
#
_cell.length_a   1.000
_cell.length_b   1.000
_cell.length_c   1.000
_cell.angle_alpha   90.00
_cell.angle_beta   90.00
_cell.angle_gamma   90.00
#
_symmetry.space_group_name_H-M   'P 1'
#
loop_
_entity.id
_entity.type
_entity.pdbx_description
1 polymer ?
#
loop_
_entity_poly.entity_id
_entity_poly.type
_entity_poly.pdbx_seq_one_letter_code
_entity_poly.pdbx_strand_id
1 'polypeptide(L)'
;MAFIPGLELSRRFYWEAVRPVLDGPFSGLRHSAALIGPGSETLGFDDEMSTDHGWGPRLQLFLRPNDWKTHAEDIDEALRAGLPHSFLGYPTNFSEPDPVDNGVQLMEASEGGPVNHRVETQTVGGFFCGYLGIDISREIGEADWLTFPQQKLRTITAGGIFHDEIGLESVRARFSWYPQDVWRYLLAAGWARIGQEEHLMGRAGLVGDELGSALIASRLVRDVMRLCFLMERQYAP
;
A
#
# COMPACT_ATOMS: atom_id res chain seq x y z
N MET A 1 -4.70 -7.49 24.98
CA MET A 1 -5.66 -7.90 23.92
C MET A 1 -4.88 -8.70 22.90
N ALA A 2 -5.48 -9.66 22.19
CA ALA A 2 -4.76 -10.34 21.11
C ALA A 2 -4.59 -9.38 19.92
N PHE A 3 -3.41 -9.39 19.29
CA PHE A 3 -3.12 -8.60 18.09
C PHE A 3 -4.13 -8.90 16.97
N ILE A 4 -4.63 -7.84 16.32
CA ILE A 4 -5.52 -7.92 15.17
C ILE A 4 -4.74 -7.45 13.94
N PRO A 5 -4.54 -8.29 12.90
CA PRO A 5 -3.88 -7.84 11.68
C PRO A 5 -4.55 -6.60 11.08
N GLY A 6 -3.77 -5.63 10.61
CA GLY A 6 -4.23 -4.30 10.25
C GLY A 6 -5.24 -4.31 9.11
N LEU A 7 -5.10 -5.20 8.12
CA LEU A 7 -6.13 -5.37 7.08
C LEU A 7 -7.48 -5.80 7.65
N GLU A 8 -7.49 -6.68 8.66
CA GLU A 8 -8.72 -7.10 9.32
C GLU A 8 -9.26 -5.99 10.22
N LEU A 9 -8.39 -5.31 10.98
CA LEU A 9 -8.76 -4.15 11.79
C LEU A 9 -9.43 -3.07 10.92
N SER A 10 -8.84 -2.71 9.79
CA SER A 10 -9.38 -1.72 8.84
C SER A 10 -10.66 -2.17 8.16
N ARG A 11 -10.79 -3.46 7.81
CA ARG A 11 -12.05 -4.02 7.29
C ARG A 11 -13.18 -3.84 8.29
N ARG A 12 -12.95 -4.22 9.55
CA ARG A 12 -13.94 -4.08 10.61
C ARG A 12 -14.22 -2.62 10.93
N PHE A 13 -13.19 -1.78 10.95
CA PHE A 13 -13.33 -0.35 11.17
C PHE A 13 -14.20 0.31 10.10
N TYR A 14 -14.05 -0.10 8.84
CA TYR A 14 -14.95 0.34 7.77
C TYR A 14 -16.40 -0.01 8.10
N TRP A 15 -16.71 -1.28 8.32
CA TRP A 15 -18.10 -1.76 8.44
C TRP A 15 -18.77 -1.35 9.75
N GLU A 16 -18.03 -1.33 10.86
CA GLU A 16 -18.58 -1.15 12.21
C GLU A 16 -18.52 0.31 12.69
N ALA A 17 -17.67 1.17 12.12
CA ALA A 17 -17.50 2.56 12.56
C ALA A 17 -17.64 3.60 11.43
N VAL A 18 -16.90 3.46 10.32
CA VAL A 18 -16.93 4.46 9.23
C VAL A 18 -18.26 4.43 8.46
N ARG A 19 -18.71 3.23 8.07
CA ARG A 19 -19.91 3.04 7.26
C ARG A 19 -21.18 3.59 7.94
N PRO A 20 -21.44 3.36 9.24
CA PRO A 20 -22.55 3.99 9.95
C PRO A 20 -22.54 5.52 9.91
N VAL A 21 -21.37 6.17 9.96
CA VAL A 21 -21.27 7.64 9.84
C VAL A 21 -21.65 8.09 8.42
N LEU A 22 -21.23 7.35 7.39
CA LEU A 22 -21.57 7.64 6.00
C LEU A 22 -23.07 7.43 5.70
N ASP A 23 -23.67 6.37 6.24
CA ASP A 23 -25.07 6.01 5.99
C ASP A 23 -26.08 7.02 6.56
N GLY A 24 -25.64 8.00 7.37
CA GLY A 24 -26.47 9.14 7.76
C GLY A 24 -26.54 10.20 6.64
N PRO A 25 -25.75 11.28 6.73
CA PRO A 25 -25.80 12.40 5.78
C PRO A 25 -25.42 12.05 4.34
N PHE A 26 -24.73 10.92 4.11
CA PHE A 26 -24.18 10.55 2.80
C PHE A 26 -24.74 9.21 2.27
N SER A 27 -25.93 8.77 2.72
CA SER A 27 -26.52 7.46 2.35
C SER A 27 -26.63 7.16 0.85
N GLY A 28 -26.71 8.19 -0.01
CA GLY A 28 -26.74 8.05 -1.47
C GLY A 28 -25.37 8.08 -2.16
N LEU A 29 -24.29 8.32 -1.42
CA LEU A 29 -22.95 8.53 -1.95
C LEU A 29 -22.28 7.20 -2.29
N ARG A 30 -22.21 6.91 -3.59
CA ARG A 30 -21.46 5.75 -4.09
C ARG A 30 -19.97 5.96 -3.89
N HIS A 31 -19.34 5.00 -3.24
CA HIS A 31 -17.91 5.05 -2.92
C HIS A 31 -17.27 3.66 -2.98
N SER A 32 -15.94 3.63 -2.91
CA SER A 32 -15.20 2.41 -2.60
C SER A 32 -14.40 2.65 -1.32
N ALA A 33 -14.18 1.59 -0.54
CA ALA A 33 -13.39 1.64 0.68
C ALA A 33 -12.33 0.55 0.64
N ALA A 34 -11.09 0.92 0.91
CA ALA A 34 -9.97 -0.01 0.83
C ALA A 34 -8.83 0.38 1.78
N LEU A 35 -7.94 -0.56 2.03
CA LEU A 35 -6.59 -0.29 2.52
C LEU A 35 -5.60 -0.86 1.50
N ILE A 36 -5.09 0.03 0.65
CA ILE A 36 -4.09 -0.26 -0.38
C ILE A 36 -2.94 0.74 -0.30
N GLY A 37 -1.77 0.38 -0.85
CA GLY A 37 -0.58 1.24 -0.80
C GLY A 37 0.29 0.97 0.44
N PRO A 38 1.08 1.94 0.91
CA PRO A 38 2.16 1.67 1.85
C PRO A 38 1.65 1.12 3.19
N GLY A 39 2.41 0.22 3.80
CA GLY A 39 2.11 -0.40 5.09
C GLY A 39 2.50 -1.88 5.13
N SER A 40 3.06 -2.34 6.24
CA SER A 40 3.32 -3.77 6.48
C SER A 40 2.01 -4.54 6.55
N GLU A 41 0.96 -3.91 7.07
CA GLU A 41 -0.38 -4.48 7.19
C GLU A 41 -1.01 -4.76 5.84
N THR A 42 -0.77 -3.89 4.85
CA THR A 42 -1.22 -4.09 3.48
C THR A 42 -0.63 -5.36 2.85
N LEU A 43 0.54 -5.79 3.33
CA LEU A 43 1.24 -6.99 2.86
C LEU A 43 0.99 -8.21 3.77
N GLY A 44 0.28 -8.05 4.88
CA GLY A 44 0.07 -9.09 5.90
C GLY A 44 1.34 -9.46 6.67
N PHE A 45 2.30 -8.54 6.76
CA PHE A 45 3.55 -8.71 7.49
C PHE A 45 3.57 -7.95 8.81
N ASP A 46 2.43 -7.38 9.20
CA ASP A 46 2.32 -6.65 10.44
C ASP A 46 2.20 -7.59 11.64
N ASP A 47 2.87 -7.19 12.71
CA ASP A 47 2.83 -7.75 14.04
C ASP A 47 2.79 -6.61 15.08
N GLU A 48 2.80 -6.98 16.36
CA GLU A 48 2.78 -6.04 17.49
C GLU A 48 3.95 -5.04 17.47
N MET A 49 5.10 -5.39 16.89
CA MET A 49 6.26 -4.51 16.82
C MET A 49 6.07 -3.45 15.73
N SER A 50 5.51 -3.84 14.58
CA SER A 50 5.36 -2.98 13.40
C SER A 50 4.22 -1.95 13.48
N THR A 51 3.63 -1.73 14.66
CA THR A 51 2.52 -0.77 14.83
C THR A 51 2.98 0.68 15.00
N ASP A 52 4.28 0.93 15.00
CA ASP A 52 4.93 2.21 15.30
C ASP A 52 5.12 3.12 14.07
N HIS A 53 4.70 2.71 12.87
CA HIS A 53 4.85 3.51 11.65
C HIS A 53 3.54 3.58 10.84
N GLY A 54 2.56 4.33 11.38
CA GLY A 54 1.33 4.64 10.63
C GLY A 54 0.28 3.54 10.57
N TRP A 55 0.41 2.51 11.42
CA TRP A 55 -0.54 1.40 11.58
C TRP A 55 -1.71 1.78 12.51
N GLY A 56 -2.90 1.22 12.28
CA GLY A 56 -4.06 1.38 13.17
C GLY A 56 -5.40 1.32 12.43
N PRO A 57 -6.52 1.73 13.07
CA PRO A 57 -7.82 1.86 12.42
C PRO A 57 -7.80 2.94 11.34
N ARG A 58 -7.43 2.55 10.11
CA ARG A 58 -7.24 3.45 8.97
C ARG A 58 -7.70 2.84 7.66
N LEU A 59 -8.13 3.68 6.72
CA LEU A 59 -8.51 3.24 5.37
C LEU A 59 -8.61 4.42 4.42
N GLN A 60 -8.76 4.15 3.13
CA GLN A 60 -9.06 5.14 2.11
C GLN A 60 -10.51 5.02 1.64
N LEU A 61 -11.18 6.15 1.53
CA LEU A 61 -12.49 6.29 0.90
C LEU A 61 -12.31 6.91 -0.49
N PHE A 62 -12.67 6.15 -1.52
CA PHE A 62 -12.60 6.58 -2.90
C PHE A 62 -13.94 7.10 -3.37
N LEU A 63 -13.95 8.34 -3.83
CA LEU A 63 -15.11 9.04 -4.35
C LEU A 63 -14.94 9.35 -5.84
N ARG A 64 -16.06 9.58 -6.53
CA ARG A 64 -16.00 10.12 -7.91
C ARG A 64 -15.48 11.56 -7.85
N PRO A 65 -14.84 12.08 -8.92
CA PRO A 65 -14.22 13.41 -8.88
C PRO A 65 -15.14 14.55 -8.45
N ASN A 66 -16.38 14.57 -8.95
CA ASN A 66 -17.35 15.60 -8.54
C ASN A 66 -17.78 15.43 -7.09
N ASP A 67 -18.07 14.19 -6.67
CA ASP A 67 -18.50 13.92 -5.31
C ASP A 67 -17.38 14.21 -4.29
N TRP A 68 -16.13 13.89 -4.63
CA TRP A 68 -14.96 14.24 -3.81
C TRP A 68 -14.85 15.75 -3.65
N LYS A 69 -14.95 16.51 -4.75
CA LYS A 69 -14.90 17.97 -4.72
C LYS A 69 -16.04 18.58 -3.90
N THR A 70 -17.21 17.94 -3.86
CA THR A 70 -18.38 18.46 -3.15
C THR A 70 -18.42 18.05 -1.68
N HIS A 71 -18.01 16.82 -1.34
CA HIS A 71 -18.29 16.22 -0.02
C HIS A 71 -17.05 15.88 0.81
N ALA A 72 -15.81 16.01 0.30
CA ALA A 72 -14.62 15.57 1.04
C ALA A 72 -14.48 16.24 2.42
N GLU A 73 -14.70 17.57 2.50
CA GLU A 73 -14.62 18.33 3.75
C GLU A 73 -15.75 17.95 4.71
N ASP A 74 -16.99 17.86 4.22
CA ASP A 74 -18.15 17.46 5.04
C ASP A 74 -17.99 16.04 5.60
N ILE A 75 -17.40 15.11 4.82
CA ILE A 75 -17.14 13.74 5.25
C ILE A 75 -16.06 13.72 6.34
N ASP A 76 -14.99 14.50 6.18
CA ASP A 76 -13.93 14.63 7.19
C ASP A 76 -14.52 15.14 8.51
N GLU A 77 -15.32 16.22 8.49
CA GLU A 77 -15.96 16.76 9.68
C GLU A 77 -16.91 15.75 10.35
N ALA A 78 -17.74 15.06 9.56
CA ALA A 78 -18.65 14.05 10.07
C ALA A 78 -17.90 12.87 10.72
N LEU A 79 -16.80 12.42 10.14
CA LEU A 79 -15.97 11.34 10.69
C LEU A 79 -15.24 11.79 11.95
N ARG A 80 -14.67 13.00 11.97
CA ARG A 80 -14.05 13.59 13.17
C ARG A 80 -15.01 13.63 14.35
N ALA A 81 -16.28 13.97 14.10
CA ALA A 81 -17.30 14.07 15.14
C ALA A 81 -17.94 12.72 15.50
N GLY A 82 -18.05 11.80 14.54
CA GLY A 82 -18.84 10.57 14.66
C GLY A 82 -18.06 9.31 15.01
N LEU A 83 -16.74 9.27 14.78
CA LEU A 83 -15.93 8.09 15.07
C LEU A 83 -15.70 7.91 16.58
N PRO A 84 -15.69 6.67 17.09
CA PRO A 84 -15.39 6.42 18.49
C PRO A 84 -13.91 6.70 18.77
N HIS A 85 -13.54 7.18 19.96
CA HIS A 85 -12.14 7.43 20.35
C HIS A 85 -11.26 6.17 20.43
N SER A 86 -11.88 4.99 20.58
CA SER A 86 -11.21 3.70 20.51
C SER A 86 -12.04 2.70 19.72
N PHE A 87 -11.36 1.82 18.99
CA PHE A 87 -11.99 0.76 18.21
C PHE A 87 -11.22 -0.54 18.43
N LEU A 88 -11.91 -1.57 18.93
CA LEU A 88 -11.33 -2.88 19.25
C LEU A 88 -10.04 -2.79 20.10
N GLY A 89 -9.99 -1.85 21.05
CA GLY A 89 -8.86 -1.64 21.96
C GLY A 89 -7.72 -0.77 21.42
N TYR A 90 -7.83 -0.27 20.19
CA TYR A 90 -6.86 0.65 19.59
C TYR A 90 -7.42 2.08 19.53
N PRO A 91 -6.61 3.13 19.75
CA PRO A 91 -7.04 4.50 19.48
C PRO A 91 -7.39 4.70 18.00
N THR A 92 -8.40 5.50 17.73
CA THR A 92 -8.75 5.95 16.36
C THR A 92 -8.18 7.33 16.05
N ASN A 93 -7.73 8.05 17.08
CA ASN A 93 -7.07 9.34 16.97
C ASN A 93 -5.58 9.13 16.70
N PHE A 94 -5.03 9.94 15.80
CA PHE A 94 -3.63 9.94 15.42
C PHE A 94 -2.98 11.28 15.73
N SER A 95 -1.66 11.27 15.91
CA SER A 95 -0.85 12.48 15.99
C SER A 95 -0.98 13.31 14.71
N GLU A 96 -0.57 14.58 14.74
CA GLU A 96 -0.32 15.33 13.51
C GLU A 96 0.80 14.67 12.68
N PRO A 97 0.83 14.86 11.34
CA PRO A 97 1.90 14.32 10.49
C PRO A 97 3.27 14.87 10.90
N ASP A 98 4.23 13.98 11.17
CA ASP A 98 5.58 14.38 11.55
C ASP A 98 6.37 14.93 10.32
N PRO A 99 6.74 16.22 10.30
CA PRO A 99 7.47 16.80 9.17
C PRO A 99 8.92 16.28 9.03
N VAL A 100 9.51 15.72 10.09
CA VAL A 100 10.88 15.16 10.04
C VAL A 100 10.90 13.66 9.75
N ASP A 101 9.74 13.00 9.76
CA ASP A 101 9.58 11.58 9.44
C ASP A 101 8.54 11.33 8.35
N ASN A 102 8.66 12.04 7.22
CA ASN A 102 7.83 11.83 6.01
C ASN A 102 6.31 11.83 6.27
N GLY A 103 5.82 12.54 7.28
CA GLY A 103 4.40 12.60 7.65
C GLY A 103 3.88 11.35 8.34
N VAL A 104 4.75 10.54 8.97
CA VAL A 104 4.32 9.44 9.84
C VAL A 104 3.41 9.99 10.94
N GLN A 105 2.36 9.23 11.24
CA GLN A 105 1.39 9.54 12.29
C GLN A 105 1.23 8.32 13.19
N LEU A 106 1.16 8.54 14.49
CA LEU A 106 1.03 7.49 15.50
C LEU A 106 -0.35 7.52 16.14
N MET A 107 -0.88 6.37 16.53
CA MET A 107 -2.11 6.33 17.32
C MET A 107 -1.87 6.98 18.68
N GLU A 108 -2.76 7.90 19.07
CA GLU A 108 -2.75 8.60 20.35
C GLU A 108 -4.12 8.47 21.01
N ALA A 109 -4.13 8.12 22.29
CA ALA A 109 -5.37 8.13 23.05
C ALA A 109 -5.93 9.56 23.12
N SER A 110 -7.25 9.69 22.92
CA SER A 110 -7.98 10.94 23.09
C SER A 110 -9.15 10.68 24.04
N GLU A 111 -9.32 11.57 25.02
CA GLU A 111 -10.35 11.46 26.07
C GLU A 111 -11.64 12.23 25.72
N GLY A 112 -11.68 12.95 24.59
CA GLY A 112 -12.86 13.67 24.14
C GLY A 112 -12.58 14.61 22.97
N GLY A 113 -13.66 15.11 22.35
CA GLY A 113 -13.60 16.04 21.21
C GLY A 113 -13.47 15.34 19.85
N PRO A 114 -13.19 16.08 18.78
CA PRO A 114 -13.06 15.51 17.44
C PRO A 114 -11.84 14.57 17.33
N VAL A 115 -12.02 13.43 16.67
CA VAL A 115 -10.97 12.43 16.42
C VAL A 115 -10.13 12.83 15.22
N ASN A 116 -8.81 12.93 15.36
CA ASN A 116 -7.90 13.05 14.22
C ASN A 116 -7.70 11.67 13.56
N HIS A 117 -8.64 11.25 12.73
CA HIS A 117 -8.66 9.91 12.15
C HIS A 117 -7.75 9.76 10.91
N ARG A 118 -7.41 8.52 10.57
CA ARG A 118 -6.69 8.15 9.31
C ARG A 118 -7.61 7.55 8.25
N VAL A 119 -8.81 8.12 8.10
CA VAL A 119 -9.71 7.83 6.98
C VAL A 119 -9.49 8.89 5.90
N GLU A 120 -8.78 8.53 4.83
CA GLU A 120 -8.38 9.47 3.77
C GLU A 120 -9.38 9.45 2.61
N THR A 121 -9.95 10.61 2.25
CA THR A 121 -10.81 10.72 1.07
C THR A 121 -9.99 11.10 -0.17
N GLN A 122 -10.19 10.40 -1.28
CA GLN A 122 -9.53 10.71 -2.55
C GLN A 122 -10.31 10.18 -3.74
N THR A 123 -9.84 10.45 -4.96
CA THR A 123 -10.35 9.81 -6.17
C THR A 123 -9.47 8.62 -6.57
N VAL A 124 -10.03 7.65 -7.29
CA VAL A 124 -9.24 6.52 -7.81
C VAL A 124 -8.08 7.02 -8.69
N GLY A 125 -8.36 7.93 -9.63
CA GLY A 125 -7.32 8.53 -10.47
C GLY A 125 -6.25 9.27 -9.66
N GLY A 126 -6.66 10.03 -8.65
CA GLY A 126 -5.75 10.74 -7.75
C GLY A 126 -4.79 9.81 -7.02
N PHE A 127 -5.29 8.69 -6.49
CA PHE A 127 -4.46 7.69 -5.81
C PHE A 127 -3.40 7.10 -6.74
N PHE A 128 -3.79 6.59 -7.91
CA PHE A 128 -2.83 5.96 -8.83
C PHE A 128 -1.84 6.97 -9.41
N CYS A 129 -2.28 8.21 -9.67
CA CYS A 129 -1.41 9.29 -10.09
C CYS A 129 -0.39 9.64 -9.00
N GLY A 130 -0.82 9.83 -7.75
CA GLY A 130 0.09 10.14 -6.64
C GLY A 130 0.99 8.98 -6.24
N TYR A 131 0.47 7.76 -6.22
CA TYR A 131 1.19 6.59 -5.70
C TYR A 131 2.10 5.93 -6.75
N LEU A 132 1.63 5.76 -7.99
CA LEU A 132 2.40 5.15 -9.08
C LEU A 132 2.95 6.15 -10.11
N GLY A 133 2.52 7.42 -10.08
CA GLY A 133 2.93 8.39 -11.08
C GLY A 133 2.23 8.21 -12.43
N ILE A 134 1.08 7.54 -12.48
CA ILE A 134 0.39 7.19 -13.73
C ILE A 134 -1.05 7.74 -13.76
N ASP A 135 -1.40 8.34 -14.89
CA ASP A 135 -2.79 8.60 -15.22
C ASP A 135 -3.44 7.30 -15.73
N ILE A 136 -4.38 6.76 -14.96
CA ILE A 136 -5.07 5.51 -15.31
C ILE A 136 -6.16 5.69 -16.36
N SER A 137 -6.47 6.93 -16.77
CA SER A 137 -7.45 7.20 -17.84
C SER A 137 -6.87 6.94 -19.24
N ARG A 138 -5.55 6.95 -19.38
CA ARG A 138 -4.84 6.55 -20.60
C ARG A 138 -4.47 5.06 -20.59
N GLU A 139 -4.12 4.57 -21.77
CA GLU A 139 -3.49 3.27 -21.92
C GLU A 139 -2.11 3.26 -21.24
N ILE A 140 -1.77 2.16 -20.56
CA ILE A 140 -0.50 1.99 -19.84
C ILE A 140 0.43 1.21 -20.76
N GLY A 141 1.43 1.89 -21.33
CA GLY A 141 2.40 1.28 -22.23
C GLY A 141 3.51 0.52 -21.49
N GLU A 142 4.32 -0.24 -22.23
CA GLU A 142 5.43 -1.03 -21.66
C GLU A 142 6.45 -0.15 -20.94
N ALA A 143 6.73 1.04 -21.47
CA ALA A 143 7.63 2.00 -20.85
C ALA A 143 7.12 2.44 -19.47
N ASP A 144 5.81 2.64 -19.32
CA ASP A 144 5.21 3.00 -18.03
C ASP A 144 5.38 1.85 -17.02
N TRP A 145 5.11 0.62 -17.45
CA TRP A 145 5.27 -0.57 -16.62
C TRP A 145 6.69 -0.75 -16.09
N LEU A 146 7.72 -0.37 -16.86
CA LEU A 146 9.11 -0.44 -16.44
C LEU A 146 9.48 0.62 -15.38
N THR A 147 8.65 1.64 -15.17
CA THR A 147 8.84 2.66 -14.12
C THR A 147 8.22 2.29 -12.78
N PHE A 148 7.28 1.33 -12.76
CA PHE A 148 6.56 0.98 -11.54
C PHE A 148 7.43 0.17 -10.58
N PRO A 149 7.62 0.62 -9.32
CA PRO A 149 8.31 -0.17 -8.32
C PRO A 149 7.49 -1.41 -7.94
N GLN A 150 8.12 -2.60 -7.96
CA GLN A 150 7.46 -3.87 -7.64
C GLN A 150 6.76 -3.85 -6.27
N GLN A 151 7.43 -3.30 -5.27
CA GLN A 151 6.89 -3.18 -3.92
C GLN A 151 5.58 -2.36 -3.89
N LYS A 152 5.44 -1.32 -4.73
CA LYS A 152 4.20 -0.54 -4.83
C LYS A 152 3.10 -1.29 -5.57
N LEU A 153 3.44 -2.03 -6.62
CA LEU A 153 2.46 -2.90 -7.29
C LEU A 153 1.95 -3.98 -6.32
N ARG A 154 2.84 -4.57 -5.53
CA ARG A 154 2.51 -5.57 -4.52
C ARG A 154 1.52 -5.04 -3.50
N THR A 155 1.75 -3.85 -2.95
CA THR A 155 0.85 -3.26 -1.95
C THR A 155 -0.52 -2.89 -2.53
N ILE A 156 -0.60 -2.52 -3.81
CA ILE A 156 -1.89 -2.31 -4.48
C ILE A 156 -2.65 -3.63 -4.62
N THR A 157 -1.97 -4.70 -5.05
CA THR A 157 -2.61 -6.00 -5.30
C THR A 157 -2.94 -6.80 -4.05
N ALA A 158 -2.11 -6.69 -3.00
CA ALA A 158 -2.26 -7.44 -1.75
C ALA A 158 -3.23 -6.76 -0.77
N GLY A 159 -3.38 -5.43 -0.86
CA GLY A 159 -4.26 -4.69 0.03
C GLY A 159 -5.74 -5.08 -0.10
N GLY A 160 -6.51 -4.70 0.91
CA GLY A 160 -7.91 -5.08 1.05
C GLY A 160 -8.85 -4.07 0.42
N ILE A 161 -9.80 -4.53 -0.40
CA ILE A 161 -10.98 -3.74 -0.79
C ILE A 161 -12.15 -4.27 0.04
N PHE A 162 -12.81 -3.37 0.77
CA PHE A 162 -13.88 -3.70 1.72
C PHE A 162 -15.26 -3.43 1.13
N HIS A 163 -15.37 -2.41 0.28
CA HIS A 163 -16.57 -1.99 -0.42
C HIS A 163 -16.18 -1.40 -1.77
N ASP A 164 -16.93 -1.69 -2.85
CA ASP A 164 -16.63 -1.15 -4.18
C ASP A 164 -17.89 -0.87 -5.00
N GLU A 165 -18.26 0.40 -5.12
CA GLU A 165 -19.34 0.84 -6.00
C GLU A 165 -18.87 1.73 -7.15
N ILE A 166 -17.62 2.16 -7.17
CA ILE A 166 -17.09 3.05 -8.21
C ILE A 166 -16.03 2.39 -9.10
N GLY A 167 -15.77 1.10 -8.92
CA GLY A 167 -14.96 0.27 -9.82
C GLY A 167 -13.48 0.25 -9.50
N LEU A 168 -13.11 0.44 -8.23
CA LEU A 168 -11.72 0.36 -7.77
C LEU A 168 -11.12 -1.02 -8.05
N GLU A 169 -11.88 -2.10 -7.87
CA GLU A 169 -11.42 -3.48 -8.12
C GLU A 169 -11.04 -3.68 -9.59
N SER A 170 -11.85 -3.13 -10.50
CA SER A 170 -11.60 -3.19 -11.95
C SER A 170 -10.30 -2.48 -12.32
N VAL A 171 -10.05 -1.31 -11.72
CA VAL A 171 -8.79 -0.59 -11.93
C VAL A 171 -7.62 -1.36 -11.33
N ARG A 172 -7.75 -1.89 -10.11
CA ARG A 172 -6.74 -2.70 -9.43
C ARG A 172 -6.34 -3.92 -10.27
N ALA A 173 -7.31 -4.60 -10.88
CA ALA A 173 -7.07 -5.80 -11.68
C ALA A 173 -6.12 -5.56 -12.88
N ARG A 174 -6.06 -4.33 -13.42
CA ARG A 174 -5.09 -3.94 -14.47
C ARG A 174 -3.64 -4.05 -14.02
N PHE A 175 -3.39 -3.98 -12.72
CA PHE A 175 -2.07 -4.06 -12.09
C PHE A 175 -1.75 -5.46 -11.54
N SER A 176 -2.61 -6.46 -11.79
CA SER A 176 -2.46 -7.82 -11.26
C SER A 176 -1.14 -8.48 -11.65
N TRP A 177 -0.68 -8.26 -12.89
CA TRP A 177 0.63 -8.72 -13.35
C TRP A 177 1.14 -7.91 -14.54
N TYR A 178 2.45 -8.00 -14.78
CA TYR A 178 3.11 -7.42 -15.95
C TYR A 178 2.53 -7.92 -17.29
N PRO A 179 2.46 -7.06 -18.31
CA PRO A 179 2.29 -7.49 -19.69
C PRO A 179 3.38 -8.48 -20.11
N GLN A 180 3.05 -9.37 -21.04
CA GLN A 180 3.88 -10.51 -21.41
C GLN A 180 5.30 -10.11 -21.86
N ASP A 181 5.44 -9.02 -22.60
CA ASP A 181 6.75 -8.56 -23.12
C ASP A 181 7.58 -7.87 -22.04
N VAL A 182 6.94 -7.08 -21.17
CA VAL A 182 7.60 -6.51 -19.98
C VAL A 182 8.10 -7.63 -19.07
N TRP A 183 7.27 -8.65 -18.81
CA TRP A 183 7.64 -9.79 -17.98
C TRP A 183 8.84 -10.56 -18.55
N ARG A 184 8.83 -10.86 -19.86
CA ARG A 184 9.97 -11.53 -20.53
C ARG A 184 11.23 -10.68 -20.51
N TYR A 185 11.09 -9.37 -20.72
CA TYR A 185 12.21 -8.44 -20.64
C TYR A 185 12.82 -8.45 -19.23
N LEU A 186 12.00 -8.37 -18.18
CA LEU A 186 12.46 -8.41 -16.79
C LEU A 186 13.16 -9.75 -16.46
N LEU A 187 12.65 -10.88 -16.96
CA LEU A 187 13.27 -12.20 -16.80
C LEU A 187 14.65 -12.24 -17.48
N ALA A 188 14.73 -11.79 -18.73
CA ALA A 188 15.99 -11.74 -19.48
C ALA A 188 17.02 -10.83 -18.81
N ALA A 189 16.58 -9.65 -18.34
CA ALA A 189 17.44 -8.70 -17.63
C ALA A 189 17.96 -9.28 -16.30
N GLY A 190 17.12 -10.01 -15.56
CA GLY A 190 17.54 -10.68 -14.31
C GLY A 190 18.59 -11.76 -14.55
N TRP A 191 18.40 -12.62 -15.55
CA TRP A 191 19.39 -13.63 -15.93
C TRP A 191 20.70 -13.01 -16.44
N ALA A 192 20.62 -11.95 -17.23
CA ALA A 192 21.79 -11.23 -17.71
C ALA A 192 22.61 -10.65 -16.55
N ARG A 193 21.94 -10.07 -15.54
CA ARG A 193 22.61 -9.50 -14.35
C ARG A 193 23.36 -10.57 -13.54
N ILE A 194 22.77 -11.76 -13.37
CA ILE A 194 23.43 -12.88 -12.71
C ILE A 194 24.67 -13.32 -13.50
N GLY A 195 24.54 -13.55 -14.81
CA GLY A 195 25.66 -14.00 -15.65
C GLY A 195 26.85 -13.02 -15.69
N GLN A 196 26.58 -11.72 -15.53
CA GLN A 196 27.61 -10.69 -15.44
C GLN A 196 28.42 -10.75 -14.14
N GLU A 197 27.84 -11.22 -13.04
CA GLU A 197 28.48 -11.18 -11.72
C GLU A 197 28.90 -12.55 -11.17
N GLU A 198 28.28 -13.66 -11.59
CA GLU A 198 28.45 -14.97 -10.94
C GLU A 198 29.91 -15.44 -10.86
N HIS A 199 30.68 -15.16 -11.92
CA HIS A 199 32.07 -15.56 -12.01
C HIS A 199 33.02 -14.67 -11.19
N LEU A 200 32.56 -13.50 -10.74
CA LEU A 200 33.36 -12.54 -9.98
C LEU A 200 33.46 -12.91 -8.50
N MET A 201 32.41 -13.51 -7.94
CA MET A 201 32.38 -13.92 -6.52
C MET A 201 33.58 -14.81 -6.17
N GLY A 202 33.74 -15.93 -6.89
CA GLY A 202 34.85 -16.86 -6.65
C GLY A 202 36.22 -16.25 -6.96
N ARG A 203 36.31 -15.35 -7.95
CA ARG A 203 37.57 -14.67 -8.31
C ARG A 203 38.03 -13.71 -7.21
N ALA A 204 37.11 -13.00 -6.56
CA ALA A 204 37.43 -12.12 -5.42
C ALA A 204 38.00 -12.95 -4.26
N GLY A 205 37.35 -14.07 -3.90
CA GLY A 205 37.86 -14.96 -2.85
C GLY A 205 39.24 -15.55 -3.17
N LEU A 206 39.49 -15.94 -4.42
CA LEU A 206 40.80 -16.49 -4.84
C LEU A 206 41.98 -15.52 -4.66
N VAL A 207 41.74 -14.21 -4.66
CA VAL A 207 42.77 -13.19 -4.42
C VAL A 207 42.79 -12.68 -2.98
N GLY A 208 42.03 -13.33 -2.08
CA GLY A 208 41.93 -12.97 -0.65
C GLY A 208 40.97 -11.82 -0.33
N ASP A 209 40.16 -11.37 -1.30
CA ASP A 209 39.11 -10.37 -1.08
C ASP A 209 37.80 -11.04 -0.64
N GLU A 210 37.78 -11.46 0.63
CA GLU A 210 36.62 -12.11 1.24
C GLU A 210 35.41 -11.17 1.34
N LEU A 211 35.64 -9.87 1.58
CA LEU A 211 34.57 -8.89 1.69
C LEU A 211 33.90 -8.65 0.32
N GLY A 212 34.70 -8.45 -0.73
CA GLY A 212 34.19 -8.32 -2.09
C GLY A 212 33.43 -9.57 -2.54
N SER A 213 33.97 -10.76 -2.24
CA SER A 213 33.29 -12.03 -2.48
C SER A 213 31.91 -12.08 -1.81
N ALA A 214 31.82 -11.75 -0.51
CA ALA A 214 30.56 -11.75 0.23
C ALA A 214 29.54 -10.73 -0.30
N LEU A 215 30.00 -9.54 -0.70
CA LEU A 215 29.12 -8.51 -1.28
C LEU A 215 28.56 -8.95 -2.64
N ILE A 216 29.36 -9.60 -3.49
CA ILE A 216 28.88 -10.15 -4.76
C ILE A 216 27.90 -11.30 -4.50
N ALA A 217 28.23 -12.22 -3.59
CA ALA A 217 27.34 -13.33 -3.21
C ALA A 217 25.97 -12.82 -2.76
N SER A 218 25.93 -11.81 -1.90
CA SER A 218 24.69 -11.18 -1.42
C SER A 218 23.84 -10.61 -2.56
N ARG A 219 24.45 -9.95 -3.55
CA ARG A 219 23.74 -9.45 -4.74
C ARG A 219 23.17 -10.58 -5.59
N LEU A 220 23.96 -11.63 -5.83
CA LEU A 220 23.51 -12.82 -6.58
C LEU A 220 22.33 -13.51 -5.90
N VAL A 221 22.40 -13.72 -4.58
CA VAL A 221 21.31 -14.31 -3.80
C VAL A 221 20.04 -13.47 -3.94
N ARG A 222 20.14 -12.14 -3.78
CA ARG A 222 19.01 -11.23 -3.96
C ARG A 222 18.41 -11.31 -5.36
N ASP A 223 19.24 -11.41 -6.40
CA ASP A 223 18.79 -11.51 -7.78
C ASP A 223 18.11 -12.84 -8.10
N VAL A 224 18.64 -13.94 -7.58
CA VAL A 224 18.01 -15.27 -7.68
C VAL A 224 16.65 -15.26 -6.98
N MET A 225 16.56 -14.73 -5.75
CA MET A 225 15.27 -14.62 -5.04
C MET A 225 14.24 -13.82 -5.84
N ARG A 226 14.64 -12.66 -6.39
CA ARG A 226 13.76 -11.82 -7.22
C ARG A 226 13.34 -12.51 -8.52
N LEU A 227 14.23 -13.28 -9.14
CA LEU A 227 13.89 -14.10 -10.32
C LEU A 227 12.86 -15.17 -9.98
N CYS A 228 12.96 -15.83 -8.82
CA CYS A 228 11.95 -16.79 -8.39
C CYS A 228 10.56 -16.14 -8.30
N PHE A 229 10.43 -14.99 -7.64
CA PHE A 229 9.17 -14.24 -7.61
C PHE A 229 8.66 -13.89 -9.02
N LEU A 230 9.55 -13.42 -9.89
CA LEU A 230 9.19 -13.07 -11.26
C LEU A 230 8.72 -14.28 -12.07
N MET A 231 9.34 -15.45 -11.91
CA MET A 231 8.94 -16.70 -12.56
C MET A 231 7.59 -17.20 -12.03
N GLU A 232 7.34 -17.08 -10.73
CA GLU A 232 6.08 -17.44 -10.06
C GLU A 232 4.96 -16.40 -10.28
N ARG A 233 5.24 -15.35 -11.06
CA ARG A 233 4.31 -14.25 -11.32
C ARG A 233 3.78 -13.57 -10.06
N GLN A 234 4.68 -13.30 -9.13
CA GLN A 234 4.40 -12.59 -7.89
C GLN A 234 5.32 -11.37 -7.77
N TYR A 235 4.78 -10.25 -7.33
CA TYR A 235 5.61 -9.07 -7.06
C TYR A 235 6.45 -9.35 -5.81
N ALA A 236 7.75 -9.05 -5.89
CA ALA A 236 8.65 -9.27 -4.78
C ALA A 236 8.27 -8.38 -3.56
N PRO A 237 8.38 -8.92 -2.32
CA PRO A 237 8.17 -8.18 -1.09
C PRO A 237 9.05 -6.94 -0.94
#